data_AF-A0A915D3I5-F1
#
_entry.id   AF-A0A915D3I5-F1
#
_cell.length_a   1.000
_cell.length_b   1.000
_cell.length_c   1.000
_cell.angle_alpha   90.00
_cell.angle_beta   90.00
_cell.angle_gamma   90.00
#
_symmetry.space_group_name_H-M   'P 1'
#
loop_
_entity.id
_entity.type
_entity.pdbx_description
1 polymer ?
#
loop_
_entity_poly.entity_id
_entity_poly.type
_entity_poly.pdbx_seq_one_letter_code
_entity_poly.pdbx_strand_id
1 'polypeptide(L)'
;MLKELPQQKLVQTNQGPHQHIDQVQQRRDPCSSFNRKPFCMRLMSLIFLVFMVHTANALSCYETVDGVTSIKQNVTWMYCSLVPSIEHGEEKIHGTRFGVGPENDGLEAYQSAFSNNDQLYRVLTVCIYERYDFSRFMGRKPGTAVEFAFRCVCNYDLCNSEATFHTYLKALKKESFIENK
;
A
#
# COMPACT_ATOMS: atom_id res chain seq x y z
N MET A 1 -26.55 15.51 22.87
CA MET A 1 -27.65 15.41 21.88
C MET A 1 -27.14 14.60 20.70
N LEU A 2 -27.33 13.28 20.75
CA LEU A 2 -27.03 12.40 19.63
C LEU A 2 -28.18 12.50 18.61
N LYS A 3 -27.84 12.82 17.36
CA LYS A 3 -28.75 12.65 16.21
C LYS A 3 -28.41 11.32 15.56
N GLU A 4 -29.38 10.42 15.58
CA GLU A 4 -29.36 9.14 14.86
C GLU A 4 -29.39 9.37 13.35
N LEU A 5 -28.60 8.61 12.60
CA LEU A 5 -28.68 8.50 11.14
C LEU A 5 -29.36 7.17 10.76
N PRO A 6 -30.23 7.15 9.75
CA PRO A 6 -31.08 6.00 9.45
C PRO A 6 -30.37 4.91 8.65
N GLN A 7 -30.72 3.66 8.97
CA GLN A 7 -30.32 2.44 8.26
C GLN A 7 -30.88 2.38 6.82
N GLN A 8 -30.03 2.03 5.87
CA GLN A 8 -30.45 1.67 4.51
C GLN A 8 -30.72 0.16 4.40
N LYS A 9 -31.90 -0.14 3.84
CA LYS A 9 -32.48 -1.47 3.64
C LYS A 9 -31.71 -2.31 2.63
N LEU A 10 -31.55 -3.59 2.98
CA LEU A 10 -31.29 -4.71 2.08
C LEU A 10 -32.36 -4.79 0.97
N VAL A 11 -31.92 -4.94 -0.27
CA VAL A 11 -32.75 -5.44 -1.38
C VAL A 11 -32.31 -6.88 -1.66
N GLN A 12 -33.16 -7.84 -1.27
CA GLN A 12 -33.09 -9.23 -1.70
C GLN A 12 -33.88 -9.38 -3.00
N THR A 13 -33.28 -9.99 -4.02
CA THR A 13 -34.00 -10.43 -5.22
C THR A 13 -33.87 -11.95 -5.32
N ASN A 14 -34.96 -12.63 -4.95
CA ASN A 14 -35.20 -14.04 -5.19
C ASN A 14 -35.94 -14.19 -6.53
N GLN A 15 -35.52 -15.12 -7.40
CA GLN A 15 -36.39 -15.76 -8.40
C GLN A 15 -35.75 -17.06 -8.93
N GLY A 16 -36.10 -18.18 -8.29
CA GLY A 16 -36.89 -19.29 -8.86
C GLY A 16 -36.39 -20.18 -10.03
N PRO A 17 -36.96 -21.40 -10.20
CA PRO A 17 -36.27 -22.61 -10.72
C PRO A 17 -36.91 -23.27 -11.97
N HIS A 18 -36.33 -24.41 -12.38
CA HIS A 18 -36.78 -25.42 -13.37
C HIS A 18 -36.61 -25.02 -14.86
N GLN A 19 -36.10 -25.88 -15.75
CA GLN A 19 -36.65 -27.20 -16.11
C GLN A 19 -35.60 -28.21 -16.62
N HIS A 20 -35.90 -29.46 -16.27
CA HIS A 20 -35.40 -30.74 -16.79
C HIS A 20 -36.16 -31.06 -18.11
N ILE A 21 -35.58 -31.81 -19.06
CA ILE A 21 -36.22 -32.89 -19.86
C ILE A 21 -35.35 -33.32 -21.07
N ASP A 22 -35.16 -34.64 -21.09
CA ASP A 22 -34.97 -35.63 -22.15
C ASP A 22 -33.69 -35.87 -22.97
N GLN A 23 -33.34 -37.15 -22.90
CA GLN A 23 -32.35 -37.92 -23.61
C GLN A 23 -32.78 -38.19 -25.06
N VAL A 24 -31.81 -38.23 -25.97
CA VAL A 24 -31.87 -39.10 -27.15
C VAL A 24 -30.53 -39.84 -27.29
N GLN A 25 -30.67 -41.15 -27.39
CA GLN A 25 -29.65 -42.18 -27.41
C GLN A 25 -29.49 -42.69 -28.85
N GLN A 26 -28.30 -42.60 -29.45
CA GLN A 26 -27.92 -43.52 -30.56
C GLN A 26 -26.42 -43.53 -30.92
N ARG A 27 -25.70 -44.48 -30.31
CA ARG A 27 -24.85 -45.54 -30.91
C ARG A 27 -24.23 -45.29 -32.31
N ARG A 28 -22.89 -45.29 -32.41
CA ARG A 28 -22.00 -46.22 -33.18
C ARG A 28 -20.53 -45.73 -33.24
N ASP A 29 -19.64 -46.65 -32.87
CA ASP A 29 -18.18 -46.89 -33.06
C ASP A 29 -17.45 -46.21 -34.25
N PRO A 30 -16.11 -46.32 -34.47
CA PRO A 30 -14.99 -46.90 -33.68
C PRO A 30 -13.72 -46.01 -33.59
N CYS A 31 -12.68 -46.49 -32.91
CA CYS A 31 -11.31 -45.96 -32.89
C CYS A 31 -10.78 -45.47 -34.25
N SER A 32 -10.24 -44.24 -34.29
CA SER A 32 -9.14 -43.91 -35.20
C SER A 32 -8.28 -42.80 -34.64
N SER A 33 -7.00 -43.12 -34.47
CA SER A 33 -5.86 -42.24 -34.25
C SER A 33 -5.99 -40.88 -34.96
N PHE A 34 -5.98 -39.78 -34.21
CA PHE A 34 -5.65 -38.49 -34.79
C PHE A 34 -4.70 -37.70 -33.89
N ASN A 35 -3.53 -37.48 -34.47
CA ASN A 35 -2.33 -36.87 -33.95
C ASN A 35 -2.59 -35.39 -33.60
N ARG A 36 -3.09 -35.09 -32.40
CA ARG A 36 -3.62 -33.76 -32.04
C ARG A 36 -3.11 -33.26 -30.68
N LYS A 37 -1.79 -33.24 -30.46
CA LYS A 37 -1.22 -32.62 -29.24
C LYS A 37 0.06 -31.78 -29.42
N PRO A 38 0.11 -30.79 -30.34
CA PRO A 38 1.06 -29.67 -30.19
C PRO A 38 0.40 -28.38 -29.68
N PHE A 39 -0.92 -28.22 -29.80
CA PHE A 39 -1.59 -26.95 -29.47
C PHE A 39 -1.83 -26.75 -27.97
N CYS A 40 -2.16 -27.83 -27.25
CA CYS A 40 -2.45 -27.76 -25.82
C CYS A 40 -1.19 -27.49 -24.97
N MET A 41 -0.02 -27.97 -25.41
CA MET A 41 1.27 -27.70 -24.75
C MET A 41 1.70 -26.23 -24.87
N ARG A 42 1.44 -25.59 -26.02
CA ARG A 42 1.79 -24.18 -26.23
C ARG A 42 0.95 -23.21 -25.40
N LEU A 43 -0.33 -23.54 -25.18
CA LEU A 43 -1.23 -22.72 -24.36
C LEU A 43 -0.86 -22.76 -22.88
N MET A 44 -0.51 -23.94 -22.35
CA MET A 44 -0.07 -24.08 -20.95
C MET A 44 1.25 -23.36 -20.67
N SER A 45 2.17 -23.34 -21.64
CA SER A 45 3.44 -22.60 -21.51
C SER A 45 3.25 -21.08 -21.47
N LEU A 46 2.28 -20.52 -22.20
CA LEU A 46 1.95 -19.10 -22.15
C LEU A 46 1.31 -18.69 -20.82
N ILE A 47 0.41 -19.52 -20.29
CA ILE A 47 -0.23 -19.28 -18.98
C ILE A 47 0.83 -19.30 -17.86
N PHE A 48 1.78 -20.23 -17.89
CA PHE A 48 2.86 -20.29 -16.91
C PHE A 48 3.80 -19.07 -16.99
N LEU A 49 4.07 -18.57 -18.20
CA LEU A 49 4.83 -17.34 -18.41
C LEU A 49 4.11 -16.12 -17.85
N VAL A 50 2.80 -15.99 -18.05
CA VAL A 50 1.98 -14.88 -17.50
C VAL A 50 1.93 -14.91 -15.97
N PHE A 51 1.86 -16.10 -15.36
CA PHE A 51 1.89 -16.24 -13.89
C PHE A 51 3.25 -15.85 -13.28
N MET A 52 4.36 -16.09 -13.98
CA MET A 52 5.69 -15.68 -13.51
C MET A 52 5.91 -14.16 -13.53
N VAL A 53 5.14 -13.38 -14.31
CA VAL A 53 5.25 -11.90 -14.34
C VAL A 53 4.57 -11.23 -13.14
N HIS A 54 3.78 -11.96 -12.34
CA HIS A 54 3.18 -11.42 -11.11
C HIS A 54 4.13 -11.48 -9.91
N THR A 55 5.40 -11.13 -10.08
CA THR A 55 6.23 -10.73 -8.94
C THR A 55 5.77 -9.34 -8.53
N ALA A 56 4.92 -9.27 -7.49
CA ALA A 56 4.60 -7.99 -6.87
C ALA A 56 5.90 -7.33 -6.44
N ASN A 57 6.22 -6.16 -7.02
CA ASN A 57 7.38 -5.38 -6.61
C ASN A 57 7.14 -4.97 -5.15
N ALA A 58 7.94 -5.52 -4.24
CA ALA A 58 7.95 -5.13 -2.85
C ALA A 58 8.57 -3.73 -2.74
N LEU A 59 7.92 -2.83 -1.99
CA LEU A 59 8.45 -1.50 -1.76
C LEU A 59 9.75 -1.60 -0.95
N SER A 60 10.78 -0.88 -1.40
CA SER A 60 12.07 -0.77 -0.75
C SER A 60 12.14 0.53 0.06
N CYS A 61 12.43 0.44 1.35
CA CYS A 61 12.55 1.61 2.22
C CYS A 61 13.89 1.59 2.97
N TYR A 62 14.36 2.77 3.38
CA TYR A 62 15.38 2.85 4.43
C TYR A 62 14.74 2.59 5.79
N GLU A 63 15.38 1.73 6.57
CA GLU A 63 15.00 1.32 7.93
C GLU A 63 16.12 1.67 8.90
N THR A 64 15.78 2.38 9.98
CA THR A 64 16.72 2.72 11.06
C THR A 64 16.41 1.89 12.29
N VAL A 65 17.27 0.90 12.58
CA VAL A 65 17.17 0.03 13.75
C VAL A 65 18.43 0.20 14.57
N ASP A 66 18.29 0.54 15.86
CA ASP A 66 19.40 0.79 16.78
C ASP A 66 20.43 1.81 16.26
N GLY A 67 19.95 2.84 15.56
CA GLY A 67 20.77 3.89 14.95
C GLY A 67 21.46 3.48 13.64
N VAL A 68 21.37 2.21 13.22
CA VAL A 68 21.92 1.72 11.96
C VAL A 68 20.86 1.79 10.88
N THR A 69 21.18 2.46 9.77
CA THR A 69 20.27 2.57 8.62
C THR A 69 20.62 1.55 7.55
N SER A 70 19.63 0.78 7.09
CA SER A 70 19.77 -0.22 6.03
C SER A 70 18.59 -0.18 5.07
N ILE A 71 18.76 -0.72 3.86
CA ILE A 71 17.65 -0.88 2.92
C ILE A 71 16.93 -2.18 3.23
N LYS A 72 15.61 -2.12 3.35
CA LYS A 72 14.73 -3.28 3.56
C LYS A 72 13.62 -3.27 2.52
N GLN A 73 13.14 -4.46 2.20
CA GLN A 73 12.03 -4.68 1.28
C GLN A 73 10.97 -5.50 1.99
N ASN A 74 9.71 -5.09 1.84
CA ASN A 74 8.58 -5.84 2.37
C ASN A 74 7.36 -5.65 1.46
N VAL A 75 6.69 -6.77 1.15
CA VAL A 75 5.50 -6.79 0.30
C VAL A 75 4.27 -6.19 0.98
N THR A 76 4.27 -6.06 2.31
CA THR A 76 3.17 -5.44 3.06
C THR A 76 3.27 -3.92 3.13
N TRP A 77 4.45 -3.36 2.84
CA TRP A 77 4.65 -1.93 2.89
C TRP A 77 4.07 -1.25 1.66
N MET A 78 3.28 -0.22 1.92
CA MET A 78 2.68 0.63 0.90
C MET A 78 3.35 2.01 0.84
N TYR A 79 4.04 2.41 1.91
CA TYR A 79 4.72 3.69 2.01
C TYR A 79 6.08 3.53 2.70
N CYS A 80 6.99 4.47 2.45
CA CYS A 80 8.14 4.70 3.30
C CYS A 80 7.91 5.98 4.12
N SER A 81 8.40 5.99 5.35
CA SER A 81 8.26 7.08 6.30
C SER A 81 9.63 7.66 6.69
N LEU A 82 9.65 8.97 6.92
CA LEU A 82 10.76 9.75 7.45
C LEU A 82 10.27 10.57 8.64
N VAL A 83 10.81 10.30 9.82
CA VAL A 83 10.86 11.25 10.93
C VAL A 83 12.20 11.98 10.83
N PRO A 84 12.23 13.27 10.46
CA PRO A 84 13.48 13.95 10.18
C PRO A 84 14.29 14.17 11.45
N SER A 85 15.62 14.07 11.33
CA SER A 85 16.52 14.51 12.39
C SER A 85 16.44 16.03 12.55
N ILE A 86 16.46 16.49 13.81
CA ILE A 86 16.38 17.90 14.17
C ILE A 86 17.65 18.28 14.94
N GLU A 87 18.23 19.41 14.58
CA GLU A 87 19.33 20.03 15.32
C GLU A 87 18.77 21.26 16.04
N HIS A 88 18.83 21.27 17.37
CA HIS A 88 18.37 22.38 18.20
C HIS A 88 19.49 22.82 19.14
N GLY A 89 20.21 23.88 18.76
CA GLY A 89 21.43 24.30 19.46
C GLY A 89 22.52 23.24 19.34
N GLU A 90 22.96 22.70 20.48
CA GLU A 90 23.97 21.62 20.55
C GLU A 90 23.33 20.22 20.55
N GLU A 91 22.01 20.13 20.73
CA GLU A 91 21.30 18.85 20.78
C GLU A 91 20.93 18.38 19.37
N LYS A 92 21.32 17.14 19.06
CA LYS A 92 20.95 16.45 17.83
C LYS A 92 19.96 15.34 18.14
N ILE A 93 18.70 15.58 17.80
CA ILE A 93 17.66 14.57 17.87
C ILE A 93 17.74 13.75 16.58
N HIS A 94 18.15 12.50 16.72
CA HIS A 94 18.21 11.57 15.60
C HIS A 94 16.80 11.26 15.10
N GLY A 95 16.62 11.40 13.78
CA GLY A 95 15.41 10.99 13.09
C GLY A 95 15.36 9.47 12.94
N THR A 96 14.23 8.97 12.44
CA THR A 96 14.06 7.56 12.08
C THR A 96 13.42 7.43 10.71
N ARG A 97 13.62 6.27 10.10
CA ARG A 97 13.13 5.91 8.78
C ARG A 97 12.61 4.50 8.85
N PHE A 98 11.46 4.26 8.25
CA PHE A 98 10.84 2.93 8.29
C PHE A 98 9.82 2.75 7.18
N GLY A 99 9.52 1.49 6.84
CA GLY A 99 8.42 1.13 5.97
C GLY A 99 7.08 1.11 6.72
N VAL A 100 6.01 1.47 6.01
CA VAL A 100 4.65 1.60 6.56
C VAL A 100 3.70 0.72 5.78
N GLY A 101 2.96 -0.11 6.52
CA GLY A 101 1.94 -1.02 6.03
C GLY A 101 0.78 -1.17 7.02
N PRO A 102 -0.24 -1.98 6.70
CA PRO A 102 -1.41 -2.17 7.56
C PRO A 102 -1.08 -2.71 8.95
N GLU A 103 0.10 -3.33 9.11
CA GLU A 103 0.57 -3.91 10.35
C GLU A 103 1.05 -2.88 11.38
N ASN A 104 1.46 -1.68 10.95
CA ASN A 104 2.11 -0.71 11.83
C ASN A 104 1.52 0.70 11.80
N ASP A 105 0.59 1.01 10.88
CA ASP A 105 -0.09 2.31 10.85
C ASP A 105 -1.50 2.24 10.22
N GLY A 106 -2.32 3.26 10.50
CA GLY A 106 -3.61 3.47 9.87
C GLY A 106 -3.43 4.13 8.50
N LEU A 107 -3.69 3.39 7.42
CA LEU A 107 -3.36 3.83 6.06
C LEU A 107 -4.36 4.80 5.41
N GLU A 108 -5.53 4.99 6.03
CA GLU A 108 -6.68 5.69 5.43
C GLU A 108 -6.33 7.14 5.03
N ALA A 109 -5.63 7.86 5.90
CA ALA A 109 -5.22 9.24 5.65
C ALA A 109 -4.25 9.33 4.46
N TYR A 110 -3.31 8.39 4.34
CA TYR A 110 -2.33 8.35 3.26
C TYR A 110 -2.99 7.97 1.94
N GLN A 111 -3.82 6.92 1.95
CA GLN A 111 -4.53 6.45 0.76
C GLN A 111 -5.42 7.54 0.18
N SER A 112 -6.12 8.30 1.01
CA SER A 112 -6.93 9.43 0.55
C SER A 112 -6.08 10.53 -0.08
N ALA A 113 -4.87 10.79 0.40
CA ALA A 113 -4.00 11.82 -0.16
C ALA A 113 -3.38 11.38 -1.49
N PHE A 114 -2.82 10.16 -1.55
CA PHE A 114 -2.16 9.62 -2.74
C PHE A 114 -3.14 9.15 -3.84
N SER A 115 -4.43 8.99 -3.53
CA SER A 115 -5.46 8.68 -4.53
C SER A 115 -5.85 9.89 -5.38
N ASN A 116 -5.48 11.12 -4.99
CA ASN A 116 -5.73 12.32 -5.79
C ASN A 116 -4.72 12.50 -6.94
N ASN A 117 -3.93 11.48 -7.28
CA ASN A 117 -3.01 11.55 -8.40
C ASN A 117 -3.76 11.45 -9.74
N ASP A 118 -3.49 12.36 -10.67
CA ASP A 118 -4.00 12.30 -12.04
C ASP A 118 -2.86 12.41 -13.08
N GLN A 119 -3.21 12.61 -14.35
CA GLN A 119 -2.23 12.72 -15.43
C GLN A 119 -1.44 14.06 -15.41
N LEU A 120 -1.94 15.08 -14.70
CA LEU A 120 -1.39 16.43 -14.67
C LEU A 120 -0.58 16.69 -13.40
N TYR A 121 -0.95 16.08 -12.27
CA TYR A 121 -0.23 16.21 -11.02
C TYR A 121 -0.19 14.91 -10.22
N ARG A 122 0.93 14.73 -9.50
CA ARG A 122 1.17 13.60 -8.62
C ARG A 122 1.65 14.11 -7.26
N VAL A 123 1.03 13.59 -6.20
CA VAL A 123 1.49 13.74 -4.82
C VAL A 123 2.69 12.81 -4.61
N LEU A 124 3.86 13.40 -4.38
CA LEU A 124 5.09 12.65 -4.11
C LEU A 124 5.27 12.32 -2.62
N THR A 125 4.81 13.22 -1.75
CA THR A 125 4.94 13.08 -0.30
C THR A 125 3.76 13.70 0.42
N VAL A 126 3.50 13.23 1.63
CA VAL A 126 2.56 13.83 2.59
C VAL A 126 3.28 13.95 3.92
N CYS A 127 3.35 15.16 4.49
CA CYS A 127 3.91 15.37 5.82
C CYS A 127 2.81 15.66 6.82
N ILE A 128 2.81 14.93 7.94
CA ILE A 128 1.78 14.97 8.96
C ILE A 128 2.41 15.42 10.28
N TYR A 129 1.70 16.33 10.94
CA TYR A 129 1.98 16.74 12.31
C TYR A 129 0.89 16.20 13.23
N GLU A 130 1.23 15.23 14.06
CA GLU A 130 0.31 14.54 14.95
C GLU A 130 0.50 14.98 16.39
N ARG A 131 -0.61 15.05 17.13
CA ARG A 131 -0.64 15.31 18.56
C ARG A 131 -1.10 14.05 19.28
N TYR A 132 -0.23 13.44 20.06
CA TYR A 132 -0.54 12.30 20.91
C TYR A 132 -0.81 12.76 22.34
N ASP A 133 -1.89 12.29 22.95
CA ASP A 133 -2.18 12.53 24.35
C ASP A 133 -2.12 11.21 25.13
N PHE A 134 -0.98 10.98 25.77
CA PHE A 134 -0.71 9.77 26.54
C PHE A 134 -1.29 9.82 27.96
N SER A 135 -1.99 10.91 28.34
CA SER A 135 -2.44 11.11 29.71
C SER A 135 -3.34 9.97 30.20
N ARG A 136 -4.20 9.44 29.31
CA ARG A 136 -5.09 8.30 29.63
C ARG A 136 -4.32 7.02 29.93
N PHE A 137 -3.26 6.75 29.18
CA PHE A 137 -2.43 5.56 29.37
C PHE A 137 -1.57 5.65 30.63
N MET A 138 -1.19 6.87 31.03
CA MET A 138 -0.38 7.12 32.23
C MET A 138 -1.20 7.37 33.50
N GLY A 139 -2.53 7.29 33.45
CA GLY A 139 -3.41 7.60 34.59
C GLY A 139 -3.36 9.06 35.04
N ARG A 140 -3.00 10.00 34.16
CA ARG A 140 -2.90 11.44 34.42
C ARG A 140 -4.10 12.20 33.87
N LYS A 141 -4.29 13.45 34.29
CA LYS A 141 -5.36 14.33 33.77
C LYS A 141 -5.17 14.55 32.25
N PRO A 142 -6.25 14.55 31.43
CA PRO A 142 -6.14 14.82 29.99
C PRO A 142 -5.34 16.09 29.69
N GLY A 143 -4.51 16.05 28.64
CA GLY A 143 -3.67 17.17 28.24
C GLY A 143 -2.37 17.36 29.04
N THR A 144 -2.04 16.49 30.00
CA THR A 144 -0.81 16.63 30.82
C THR A 144 0.38 15.84 30.32
N ALA A 145 0.17 14.85 29.44
CA ALA A 145 1.21 14.08 28.77
C ALA A 145 0.98 14.14 27.26
N VAL A 146 1.10 15.35 26.70
CA VAL A 146 0.92 15.61 25.27
C VAL A 146 2.28 15.61 24.59
N GLU A 147 2.40 14.82 23.54
CA GLU A 147 3.57 14.78 22.68
C GLU A 147 3.17 15.06 21.24
N PHE A 148 4.14 15.46 20.44
CA PHE A 148 3.95 15.78 19.04
C PHE A 148 4.93 14.99 18.19
N ALA A 149 4.45 14.48 17.06
CA ALA A 149 5.29 13.82 16.06
C ALA A 149 5.14 14.53 14.73
N PHE A 150 6.26 14.66 14.01
CA PHE A 150 6.27 15.11 12.63
C PHE A 150 6.90 14.02 11.77
N ARG A 151 6.16 13.51 10.79
CA ARG A 151 6.66 12.53 9.83
C ARG A 151 6.20 12.84 8.42
N CYS A 152 7.02 12.49 7.44
CA CYS A 152 6.67 12.53 6.03
C CYS A 152 6.59 11.11 5.48
N VAL A 153 5.60 10.86 4.63
CA VAL A 153 5.39 9.56 3.97
C VAL A 153 5.41 9.72 2.45
N CYS A 154 5.87 8.69 1.74
CA CYS A 154 5.96 8.66 0.29
C CYS A 154 5.76 7.22 -0.22
N ASN A 155 5.31 7.04 -1.46
CA ASN A 155 4.83 5.75 -1.98
C ASN A 155 5.69 5.15 -3.11
N TYR A 156 7.00 5.41 -3.09
CA TYR A 156 7.94 4.91 -4.10
C TYR A 156 9.27 4.50 -3.47
N ASP A 157 10.03 3.68 -4.19
CA ASP A 157 11.25 3.06 -3.66
C ASP A 157 12.25 4.11 -3.16
N LEU A 158 12.75 3.86 -1.95
CA LEU A 158 13.86 4.58 -1.32
C LEU A 158 13.61 6.09 -1.17
N CYS A 159 12.35 6.52 -1.25
CA CYS A 159 11.96 7.92 -1.18
C CYS A 159 12.35 8.57 0.16
N ASN A 160 12.49 7.79 1.23
CA ASN A 160 12.91 8.24 2.56
C ASN A 160 14.46 8.22 2.76
N SER A 161 15.24 8.41 1.70
CA SER A 161 16.71 8.36 1.72
C SER A 161 17.38 9.46 2.55
N GLU A 162 16.72 10.61 2.65
CA GLU A 162 17.25 11.81 3.29
C GLU A 162 17.00 11.82 4.80
N ALA A 163 17.94 12.37 5.58
CA ALA A 163 17.87 12.35 7.06
C ALA A 163 17.12 13.55 7.63
N THR A 164 17.22 14.68 6.95
CA THR A 164 16.69 15.96 7.41
C THR A 164 15.51 16.37 6.55
N PHE A 165 14.60 17.16 7.11
CA PHE A 165 13.46 17.66 6.35
C PHE A 165 13.89 18.53 5.16
N HIS A 166 14.90 19.36 5.34
CA HIS A 166 15.39 20.25 4.27
C HIS A 166 16.00 19.49 3.09
N THR A 167 16.83 18.48 3.36
CA THR A 167 17.42 17.69 2.28
C THR A 167 16.37 16.81 1.60
N TYR A 168 15.41 16.28 2.36
CA TYR A 168 14.26 15.55 1.83
C TYR A 168 13.44 16.39 0.84
N LEU A 169 13.07 17.63 1.20
CA LEU A 169 12.34 18.52 0.27
C LEU A 169 13.15 18.86 -0.99
N LYS A 170 14.46 19.02 -0.87
CA LYS A 170 15.34 19.25 -2.03
C LYS A 170 15.37 18.04 -2.96
N ALA A 171 15.46 16.83 -2.41
CA ALA A 171 15.43 15.59 -3.19
C ALA A 171 14.10 15.44 -3.94
N LEU A 172 12.97 15.62 -3.24
CA LEU A 172 11.63 15.61 -3.84
C LEU A 172 11.47 16.62 -4.98
N LYS A 173 11.94 17.85 -4.77
CA LYS A 173 11.90 18.88 -5.80
C LYS A 173 12.71 18.45 -7.03
N LYS A 174 13.89 17.86 -6.86
CA LYS A 174 14.70 17.36 -7.97
C LYS A 174 13.98 16.24 -8.74
N GLU A 175 13.36 15.31 -8.02
CA GLU A 175 12.63 14.17 -8.60
C GLU A 175 11.38 14.60 -9.37
N SER A 176 10.66 15.62 -8.88
CA SER A 176 9.48 16.16 -9.57
C SER A 176 9.75 16.67 -10.99
N PHE A 177 10.99 17.06 -11.30
CA PHE A 177 11.38 17.50 -12.64
C PHE A 177 11.85 16.37 -13.55
N ILE A 178 12.19 15.21 -12.98
CA ILE A 178 12.68 14.04 -13.74
C ILE A 178 11.49 13.24 -14.27
N GLU A 179 10.41 13.09 -13.50
CA GLU A 179 9.21 12.36 -13.94
C GLU A 179 8.38 13.08 -15.02
N ASN A 180 8.69 14.35 -15.33
CA ASN A 180 8.01 15.15 -16.35
C ASN A 180 8.73 15.17 -17.72
N LYS A 181 9.68 14.26 -17.95
CA LYS A 181 10.38 14.08 -19.24
C LYS A 181 10.09 12.71 -19.83
#